data_AF-A0A937D426-F1
#
_entry.id   AF-A0A937D426-F1
#
_cell.length_a   1.000
_cell.length_b   1.000
_cell.length_c   1.000
_cell.angle_alpha   90.00
_cell.angle_beta   90.00
_cell.angle_gamma   90.00
#
_symmetry.space_group_name_H-M   'P 1'
#
loop_
_entity.id
_entity.type
_entity.pdbx_description
1 polymer ?
#
loop_
_entity_poly.entity_id
_entity_poly.type
_entity_poly.pdbx_seq_one_letter_code
_entity_poly.pdbx_strand_id
1 'polypeptide(L)'
;MPVRGTPLTPAWASLRDKITDRGRRARLYGLMRYASAKGIAPGQITDDVLCTYLAYRTETTARLGGPAAHRSTTRAWNECREHILGWPAVHLSMPALPSRLSAPTWGEFPQGLRDDVQAYLEGLAGTRRTASGKKLRPAKSSTIATRRREIEAFARRAVRMGFPLEDLTSLRALLDADVVERVLDDYGHGTGDTPSIYMIELAWKVLSIARRVGGFDDLALERLDEMRFQLEEHRSEGMTEFNLALVHKVLSSPIWDEVIRTPYRLIEEARSLRDHAPVKAALRAQLAVAVGLLTAAPVRCGNLVRIRLEENLIRPGGPGTRYLLTFPKYDVKNRVKLEFKLSERLTALIDEYLHDHRPVLLRGQNELWLFPGESGSFKTPSMFSEQITSAVEKATGLRVRAHQFRHAAAALILKREPGNYEFVRRILGHKSLKTTIKFYIGLESFTTTERFGEIVDSHLDGEEE
;
A
#
# COMPACT_ATOMS: atom_id res chain seq x y z
N MET A 1 -7.27 -9.64 -35.34
CA MET A 1 -7.57 -8.20 -35.13
C MET A 1 -6.27 -7.41 -35.26
N PRO A 2 -6.27 -6.20 -35.84
CA PRO A 2 -5.06 -5.39 -36.02
C PRO A 2 -4.45 -4.94 -34.68
N VAL A 3 -3.10 -4.88 -34.63
CA VAL A 3 -2.28 -4.51 -33.45
C VAL A 3 -2.56 -3.09 -32.97
N ARG A 4 -2.89 -2.18 -33.90
CA ARG A 4 -3.48 -0.86 -33.61
C ARG A 4 -4.98 -1.01 -33.76
N GLY A 5 -5.68 -1.22 -32.64
CA GLY A 5 -7.05 -1.74 -32.64
C GLY A 5 -8.04 -0.96 -33.51
N THR A 6 -9.17 -1.60 -33.80
CA THR A 6 -10.22 -1.06 -34.67
C THR A 6 -10.85 0.23 -34.09
N PRO A 7 -11.18 1.22 -34.94
CA PRO A 7 -11.99 2.37 -34.54
C PRO A 7 -13.37 1.94 -34.06
N LEU A 8 -14.01 2.77 -33.23
CA LEU A 8 -15.39 2.54 -32.82
C LEU A 8 -16.34 2.85 -33.96
N THR A 9 -17.36 2.02 -34.14
CA THR A 9 -18.51 2.40 -34.99
C THR A 9 -19.22 3.63 -34.41
N PRO A 10 -19.97 4.41 -35.21
CA PRO A 10 -20.68 5.59 -34.73
C PRO A 10 -21.61 5.31 -33.53
N ALA A 11 -22.30 4.17 -33.54
CA ALA A 11 -23.16 3.76 -32.43
C ALA A 11 -22.38 3.55 -31.12
N TRP A 12 -21.22 2.89 -31.20
CA TRP A 12 -20.34 2.68 -30.05
C TRP A 12 -19.65 3.97 -29.57
N ALA A 13 -19.28 4.86 -30.50
CA ALA A 13 -18.71 6.16 -30.16
C ALA A 13 -19.72 7.04 -29.40
N SER A 14 -20.98 7.08 -29.83
CA SER A 14 -22.05 7.81 -29.14
C SER A 14 -22.25 7.30 -27.70
N LEU A 15 -22.30 5.99 -27.49
CA LEU A 15 -22.43 5.41 -26.14
C LEU A 15 -21.21 5.69 -25.26
N ARG A 16 -19.99 5.59 -25.81
CA ARG A 16 -18.75 5.94 -25.09
C ARG A 16 -18.81 7.37 -24.55
N ASP A 17 -19.28 8.31 -25.37
CA ASP A 17 -19.27 9.73 -25.06
C ASP A 17 -20.26 10.09 -23.95
N LYS A 18 -21.34 9.31 -23.79
CA LYS A 18 -22.28 9.40 -22.66
C LYS A 18 -21.69 8.94 -21.32
N ILE A 19 -20.63 8.13 -21.30
CA ILE A 19 -20.02 7.66 -20.05
C ILE A 19 -19.11 8.75 -19.48
N THR A 20 -19.58 9.46 -18.45
CA THR A 20 -18.80 10.53 -17.79
C THR A 20 -17.68 10.00 -16.90
N ASP A 21 -17.88 8.84 -16.26
CA ASP A 21 -16.88 8.23 -15.39
C ASP A 21 -15.73 7.58 -16.20
N ARG A 22 -14.51 8.08 -15.99
CA ARG A 22 -13.31 7.61 -16.71
C ARG A 22 -13.01 6.14 -16.43
N GLY A 23 -13.26 5.66 -15.21
CA GLY A 23 -13.00 4.28 -14.82
C GLY A 23 -13.91 3.29 -15.55
N ARG A 24 -15.23 3.54 -15.53
CA ARG A 24 -16.24 2.78 -16.30
C ARG A 24 -15.95 2.84 -17.79
N ARG A 25 -15.65 4.02 -18.34
CA ARG A 25 -15.27 4.16 -19.75
C ARG A 25 -14.08 3.27 -20.09
N ALA A 26 -13.01 3.28 -19.29
CA ALA A 26 -11.84 2.44 -19.53
C ALA A 26 -12.12 0.93 -19.47
N ARG A 27 -13.01 0.49 -18.56
CA ARG A 27 -13.42 -0.93 -18.43
C ARG A 27 -14.21 -1.41 -19.66
N LEU A 28 -15.11 -0.58 -20.17
CA LEU A 28 -15.96 -0.93 -21.32
C LEU A 28 -15.29 -0.69 -22.67
N TYR A 29 -14.28 0.19 -22.74
CA TYR A 29 -13.66 0.59 -24.02
C TYR A 29 -13.09 -0.58 -24.82
N GLY A 30 -12.50 -1.58 -24.13
CA GLY A 30 -12.00 -2.79 -24.80
C GLY A 30 -13.11 -3.61 -25.45
N LEU A 31 -14.23 -3.79 -24.74
CA LEU A 31 -15.42 -4.48 -25.24
C LEU A 31 -16.03 -3.73 -26.44
N MET A 32 -16.17 -2.41 -26.34
CA MET A 32 -16.72 -1.57 -27.44
C MET A 32 -15.90 -1.68 -28.73
N ARG A 33 -14.57 -1.74 -28.62
CA ARG A 33 -13.68 -1.92 -29.78
C ARG A 33 -13.76 -3.33 -30.34
N TYR A 34 -13.81 -4.33 -29.47
CA TYR A 34 -14.00 -5.73 -29.89
C TYR A 34 -15.32 -5.89 -30.66
N ALA A 35 -16.42 -5.39 -30.10
CA ALA A 35 -17.74 -5.42 -30.71
C ALA A 35 -17.76 -4.64 -32.04
N SER A 36 -17.17 -3.43 -32.08
CA SER A 36 -17.04 -2.66 -33.33
C SER A 36 -16.30 -3.44 -34.42
N ALA A 37 -15.25 -4.16 -34.05
CA ALA A 37 -14.45 -4.93 -34.98
C ALA A 37 -15.09 -6.24 -35.44
N LYS A 38 -16.04 -6.77 -34.66
CA LYS A 38 -16.87 -7.92 -35.01
C LYS A 38 -18.20 -7.53 -35.66
N GLY A 39 -18.45 -6.24 -35.85
CA GLY A 39 -19.72 -5.75 -36.41
C GLY A 39 -20.92 -5.93 -35.47
N ILE A 40 -20.68 -6.10 -34.16
CA ILE A 40 -21.74 -6.33 -33.17
C ILE A 40 -22.27 -4.97 -32.70
N ALA A 41 -23.57 -4.73 -32.90
CA ALA A 41 -24.24 -3.51 -32.46
C ALA A 41 -24.42 -3.50 -30.92
N PRO A 42 -24.56 -2.32 -30.27
CA PRO A 42 -24.73 -2.25 -28.83
C PRO A 42 -25.91 -3.05 -28.25
N GLY A 43 -27.01 -3.16 -29.00
CA GLY A 43 -28.18 -3.96 -28.62
C GLY A 43 -28.01 -5.47 -28.79
N GLN A 44 -26.93 -5.91 -29.44
CA GLN A 44 -26.64 -7.33 -29.71
C GLN A 44 -25.58 -7.91 -28.75
N ILE A 45 -25.18 -7.14 -27.73
CA ILE A 45 -24.31 -7.66 -26.68
C ILE A 45 -25.06 -8.75 -25.91
N THR A 46 -24.40 -9.87 -25.68
CA THR A 46 -24.90 -11.00 -24.89
C THR A 46 -23.80 -11.49 -23.95
N ASP A 47 -24.16 -12.37 -23.02
CA ASP A 47 -23.19 -13.04 -22.15
C ASP A 47 -22.15 -13.84 -22.96
N ASP A 48 -22.57 -14.44 -24.08
CA ASP A 48 -21.67 -15.17 -24.99
C ASP A 48 -20.63 -14.23 -25.63
N VAL A 49 -21.07 -13.08 -26.15
CA VAL A 49 -20.16 -12.06 -26.72
C VAL A 49 -19.15 -11.57 -25.68
N LEU A 50 -19.59 -11.40 -24.42
CA LEU A 50 -18.70 -11.00 -23.33
C LEU A 50 -17.67 -12.10 -23.02
N CYS A 51 -18.10 -13.36 -22.97
CA CYS A 51 -17.20 -14.52 -22.81
C CYS A 51 -16.17 -14.59 -23.93
N THR A 52 -16.58 -14.47 -25.19
CA THR A 52 -15.65 -14.49 -26.34
C THR A 52 -14.67 -13.31 -26.30
N TYR A 53 -15.12 -12.12 -25.90
CA TYR A 53 -14.26 -10.95 -25.72
C TYR A 53 -13.18 -11.19 -24.65
N LEU A 54 -13.55 -11.80 -23.52
CA LEU A 54 -12.62 -12.04 -22.42
C LEU A 54 -11.61 -13.15 -22.74
N ALA A 55 -12.03 -14.19 -23.47
CA ALA A 55 -11.13 -15.20 -24.03
C ALA A 55 -10.12 -14.56 -24.98
N TYR A 56 -10.61 -13.80 -25.97
CA TYR A 56 -9.78 -13.04 -26.91
C TYR A 56 -8.79 -12.10 -26.19
N ARG A 57 -9.25 -11.40 -25.15
CA ARG A 57 -8.41 -10.50 -24.35
C ARG A 57 -7.29 -11.26 -23.63
N THR A 58 -7.55 -12.46 -23.14
CA THR A 58 -6.56 -13.29 -22.45
C THR A 58 -5.49 -13.79 -23.43
N GLU A 59 -5.90 -14.19 -24.62
CA GLU A 59 -5.01 -14.73 -25.66
C GLU A 59 -4.15 -13.65 -26.34
N THR A 60 -4.68 -12.43 -26.50
CA THR A 60 -4.05 -11.38 -27.31
C THR A 60 -3.46 -10.22 -26.51
N THR A 61 -3.68 -10.19 -25.19
CA THR A 61 -3.12 -9.13 -24.33
C THR A 61 -2.55 -9.74 -23.06
N ALA A 62 -1.51 -9.13 -22.49
CA ALA A 62 -0.99 -9.51 -21.16
C ALA A 62 -1.97 -9.20 -19.99
N ARG A 63 -3.25 -8.92 -20.28
CA ARG A 63 -4.27 -8.59 -19.28
C ARG A 63 -5.17 -9.80 -19.07
N LEU A 64 -5.23 -10.26 -17.82
CA LEU A 64 -6.10 -11.36 -17.39
C LEU A 64 -7.57 -11.11 -17.75
N GLY A 65 -8.21 -12.07 -18.42
CA GLY A 65 -9.65 -12.14 -18.68
C GLY A 65 -10.42 -13.02 -17.67
N GLY A 66 -9.80 -13.37 -16.53
CA GLY A 66 -10.40 -14.24 -15.51
C GLY A 66 -11.67 -13.68 -14.83
N PRO A 67 -12.24 -14.40 -13.85
CA PRO A 67 -13.55 -14.10 -13.24
C PRO A 67 -13.69 -12.66 -12.72
N ALA A 68 -12.63 -12.06 -12.18
CA ALA A 68 -12.64 -10.67 -11.73
C ALA A 68 -12.82 -9.67 -12.88
N ALA A 69 -12.19 -9.91 -14.03
CA ALA A 69 -12.33 -9.06 -15.22
C ALA A 69 -13.72 -9.21 -15.83
N HIS A 70 -14.27 -10.43 -15.83
CA HIS A 70 -15.64 -10.70 -16.26
C HIS A 70 -16.63 -9.87 -15.44
N ARG A 71 -16.64 -10.07 -14.11
CA ARG A 71 -17.55 -9.36 -13.19
C ARG A 71 -17.39 -7.84 -13.23
N SER A 72 -16.16 -7.34 -13.35
CA SER A 72 -15.87 -5.91 -13.47
C SER A 72 -16.50 -5.30 -14.73
N THR A 73 -16.47 -6.03 -15.85
CA THR A 73 -17.04 -5.59 -17.13
C THR A 73 -18.57 -5.67 -17.08
N THR A 74 -19.14 -6.77 -16.58
CA THR A 74 -20.58 -6.95 -16.36
C THR A 74 -21.16 -5.86 -15.47
N ARG A 75 -20.52 -5.57 -14.33
CA ARG A 75 -20.97 -4.51 -13.42
C ARG A 75 -20.96 -3.14 -14.09
N ALA A 76 -19.87 -2.79 -14.77
CA ALA A 76 -19.78 -1.51 -15.47
C ALA A 76 -20.86 -1.37 -16.55
N TRP A 77 -21.19 -2.45 -17.26
CA TRP A 77 -22.27 -2.47 -18.26
C TRP A 77 -23.64 -2.25 -17.62
N ASN A 78 -23.98 -3.03 -16.59
CA ASN A 78 -25.28 -2.95 -15.92
C ASN A 78 -25.48 -1.60 -15.21
N GLU A 79 -24.43 -1.02 -14.62
CA GLU A 79 -24.48 0.35 -14.06
C GLU A 79 -24.73 1.40 -15.16
N CYS A 80 -24.19 1.23 -16.36
CA CYS A 80 -24.49 2.16 -17.47
C CYS A 80 -25.94 2.03 -17.94
N ARG A 81 -26.50 0.82 -17.94
CA ARG A 81 -27.93 0.57 -18.21
C ARG A 81 -28.85 1.29 -17.24
N GLU A 82 -28.49 1.32 -15.94
CA GLU A 82 -29.30 1.98 -14.91
C GLU A 82 -29.22 3.51 -14.95
N HIS A 83 -28.08 4.07 -15.35
CA HIS A 83 -27.81 5.51 -15.16
C HIS A 83 -27.69 6.33 -16.46
N ILE A 84 -27.61 5.71 -17.64
CA ILE A 84 -27.42 6.43 -18.91
C ILE A 84 -28.66 6.28 -19.80
N LEU A 85 -29.31 7.41 -20.10
CA LEU A 85 -30.45 7.44 -21.01
C LEU A 85 -30.06 7.03 -22.44
N GLY A 86 -30.81 6.09 -23.02
CA GLY A 86 -30.54 5.51 -24.34
C GLY A 86 -29.35 4.56 -24.36
N TRP A 87 -28.97 4.00 -23.20
CA TRP A 87 -28.11 2.81 -23.14
C TRP A 87 -28.90 1.56 -23.58
N PRO A 88 -28.26 0.55 -24.20
CA PRO A 88 -28.93 -0.69 -24.57
C PRO A 88 -29.63 -1.36 -23.38
N ALA A 89 -30.85 -1.85 -23.59
CA ALA A 89 -31.66 -2.51 -22.55
C ALA A 89 -31.13 -3.89 -22.14
N VAL A 90 -30.07 -4.38 -22.79
CA VAL A 90 -29.38 -5.65 -22.51
C VAL A 90 -28.88 -5.69 -21.08
N HIS A 91 -29.32 -6.70 -20.33
CA HIS A 91 -28.79 -7.03 -19.01
C HIS A 91 -27.80 -8.19 -19.12
N LEU A 92 -26.58 -8.02 -18.60
CA LEU A 92 -25.57 -9.07 -18.59
C LEU A 92 -25.60 -9.82 -17.26
N SER A 93 -25.52 -11.15 -17.36
CA SER A 93 -25.57 -12.05 -16.21
C SER A 93 -24.25 -12.00 -15.45
N MET A 94 -24.34 -11.89 -14.12
CA MET A 94 -23.15 -11.93 -13.27
C MET A 94 -22.69 -13.40 -13.18
N PRO A 95 -21.46 -13.75 -13.62
CA PRO A 95 -20.98 -15.12 -13.50
C PRO A 95 -20.90 -15.50 -12.01
N ALA A 96 -21.42 -16.69 -11.68
CA ALA A 96 -21.28 -17.27 -10.35
C ALA A 96 -19.79 -17.48 -10.03
N LEU A 97 -19.41 -17.30 -8.77
CA LEU A 97 -18.09 -17.72 -8.32
C LEU A 97 -18.05 -19.27 -8.36
N PRO A 98 -16.94 -19.89 -8.79
CA PRO A 98 -16.75 -21.32 -8.59
C PRO A 98 -17.02 -21.69 -7.13
N SER A 99 -17.71 -22.80 -6.84
CA SER A 99 -18.17 -23.15 -5.49
C SER A 99 -17.05 -23.22 -4.44
N ARG A 100 -15.82 -23.54 -4.84
CA ARG A 100 -14.59 -23.44 -4.00
C ARG A 100 -14.24 -22.01 -3.53
N LEU A 101 -14.96 -20.99 -4.00
CA LEU A 101 -14.77 -19.57 -3.68
C LEU A 101 -16.01 -18.89 -3.10
N SER A 102 -17.11 -19.61 -2.89
CA SER A 102 -18.23 -19.10 -2.08
C SER A 102 -17.86 -19.14 -0.61
N ALA A 103 -16.90 -18.31 -0.22
CA ALA A 103 -16.64 -18.06 1.18
C ALA A 103 -17.91 -17.44 1.78
N PRO A 104 -18.38 -17.92 2.94
CA PRO A 104 -19.54 -17.35 3.59
C PRO A 104 -19.35 -15.85 3.81
N THR A 105 -20.41 -15.11 3.52
CA THR A 105 -20.56 -13.73 3.96
C THR A 105 -20.48 -13.68 5.48
N TRP A 106 -20.04 -12.54 6.04
CA TRP A 106 -19.89 -12.46 7.49
C TRP A 106 -21.22 -12.69 8.23
N GLY A 107 -22.36 -12.33 7.63
CA GLY A 107 -23.68 -12.54 8.22
C GLY A 107 -24.12 -14.01 8.34
N GLU A 108 -23.53 -14.91 7.55
CA GLU A 108 -23.83 -16.35 7.62
C GLU A 108 -23.18 -17.02 8.83
N PHE A 109 -22.10 -16.45 9.39
CA PHE A 109 -21.44 -17.00 10.58
C PHE A 109 -22.37 -16.99 11.81
N PRO A 110 -22.21 -17.98 12.72
CA PRO A 110 -23.06 -18.08 13.91
C PRO A 110 -23.05 -16.79 14.72
N GLN A 111 -24.21 -16.46 15.29
CA GLN A 111 -24.40 -15.22 16.04
C GLN A 111 -23.40 -15.09 17.20
N GLY A 112 -23.14 -16.19 17.94
CA GLY A 112 -22.19 -16.20 19.06
C GLY A 112 -20.77 -15.79 18.65
N LEU A 113 -20.26 -16.28 17.52
CA LEU A 113 -18.96 -15.87 17.00
C LEU A 113 -18.95 -14.38 16.63
N ARG A 114 -20.02 -13.89 16.00
CA ARG A 114 -20.12 -12.48 15.63
C ARG A 114 -20.11 -11.56 16.86
N ASP A 115 -20.82 -11.95 17.90
CA ASP A 115 -20.91 -11.20 19.15
C ASP A 115 -19.59 -11.20 19.90
N ASP A 116 -18.91 -12.35 20.02
CA ASP A 116 -17.59 -12.45 20.64
C ASP A 116 -16.54 -11.60 19.92
N VAL A 117 -16.55 -11.63 18.58
CA VAL A 117 -15.64 -10.81 17.77
C VAL A 117 -15.92 -9.33 17.97
N GLN A 118 -17.20 -8.93 18.02
CA GLN A 118 -17.57 -7.55 18.31
C GLN A 118 -17.10 -7.13 19.71
N ALA A 119 -17.37 -7.91 20.74
CA ALA A 119 -16.95 -7.64 22.11
C ALA A 119 -15.43 -7.54 22.24
N TYR A 120 -14.68 -8.44 21.57
CA TYR A 120 -13.23 -8.37 21.49
C TYR A 120 -12.75 -7.05 20.87
N LEU A 121 -13.32 -6.65 19.74
CA LEU A 121 -12.95 -5.42 19.01
C LEU A 121 -13.29 -4.15 19.80
N GLU A 122 -14.45 -4.10 20.46
CA GLU A 122 -14.84 -3.02 21.37
C GLU A 122 -13.87 -2.93 22.55
N GLY A 123 -13.47 -4.08 23.10
CA GLY A 123 -12.42 -4.17 24.10
C GLY A 123 -11.09 -3.56 23.67
N LEU A 124 -10.75 -3.60 22.37
CA LEU A 124 -9.54 -2.93 21.83
C LEU A 124 -9.68 -1.41 21.78
N ALA A 125 -10.90 -0.88 21.61
CA ALA A 125 -11.18 0.56 21.64
C ALA A 125 -11.07 1.14 23.06
N GLY A 126 -11.22 0.28 24.08
CA GLY A 126 -11.03 0.66 25.48
C GLY A 126 -9.57 0.80 25.92
N THR A 127 -9.41 1.44 27.09
CA THR A 127 -8.17 1.34 27.86
C THR A 127 -8.07 -0.06 28.47
N ARG A 128 -6.90 -0.68 28.36
CA ARG A 128 -6.68 -2.09 28.74
C ARG A 128 -5.51 -2.20 29.70
N ARG A 129 -5.36 -3.34 30.37
CA ARG A 129 -4.16 -3.68 31.16
C ARG A 129 -3.58 -5.01 30.66
N THR A 130 -2.26 -5.16 30.73
CA THR A 130 -1.60 -6.47 30.57
C THR A 130 -1.78 -7.30 31.84
N ALA A 131 -1.44 -8.59 31.79
CA ALA A 131 -1.35 -9.44 32.98
C ALA A 131 -0.42 -8.84 34.05
N SER A 132 0.67 -8.18 33.64
CA SER A 132 1.58 -7.43 34.51
C SER A 132 1.07 -6.04 34.96
N GLY A 133 -0.21 -5.73 34.76
CA GLY A 133 -0.84 -4.47 35.18
C GLY A 133 -0.52 -3.25 34.29
N LYS A 134 0.31 -3.40 33.25
CA LYS A 134 0.71 -2.28 32.37
C LYS A 134 -0.49 -1.75 31.58
N LYS A 135 -0.76 -0.45 31.73
CA LYS A 135 -1.85 0.23 31.02
C LYS A 135 -1.56 0.32 29.52
N LEU A 136 -2.38 -0.35 28.72
CA LEU A 136 -2.44 -0.28 27.27
C LEU A 136 -3.51 0.73 26.85
N ARG A 137 -3.16 1.60 25.91
CA ARG A 137 -4.08 2.62 25.40
C ARG A 137 -5.09 2.02 24.40
N PRO A 138 -6.20 2.72 24.15
CA PRO A 138 -7.08 2.44 23.01
C PRO A 138 -6.31 2.20 21.71
N ALA A 139 -6.69 1.16 20.98
CA ALA A 139 -6.20 0.93 19.63
C ALA A 139 -6.74 2.01 18.69
N LYS A 140 -5.98 2.35 17.65
CA LYS A 140 -6.48 3.25 16.59
C LYS A 140 -7.61 2.55 15.83
N SER A 141 -8.59 3.32 15.34
CA SER A 141 -9.69 2.80 14.51
C SER A 141 -9.19 1.96 13.32
N SER A 142 -8.10 2.38 12.67
CA SER A 142 -7.48 1.61 11.58
C SER A 142 -6.95 0.25 12.05
N THR A 143 -6.40 0.16 13.27
CA THR A 143 -5.93 -1.11 13.84
C THR A 143 -7.10 -2.04 14.14
N ILE A 144 -8.21 -1.51 14.64
CA ILE A 144 -9.45 -2.28 14.89
C ILE A 144 -10.03 -2.79 13.57
N ALA A 145 -10.09 -1.93 12.54
CA ALA A 145 -10.57 -2.31 11.21
C ALA A 145 -9.68 -3.39 10.56
N THR A 146 -8.35 -3.29 10.67
CA THR A 146 -7.44 -4.34 10.21
C THR A 146 -7.68 -5.63 10.99
N ARG A 147 -7.81 -5.55 12.32
CA ARG A 147 -8.04 -6.72 13.17
C ARG A 147 -9.32 -7.46 12.81
N ARG A 148 -10.41 -6.72 12.58
CA ARG A 148 -11.70 -7.26 12.11
C ARG A 148 -11.50 -8.06 10.82
N ARG A 149 -10.86 -7.45 9.81
CA ARG A 149 -10.62 -8.10 8.51
C ARG A 149 -9.75 -9.36 8.63
N GLU A 150 -8.76 -9.34 9.52
CA GLU A 150 -7.90 -10.51 9.79
C GLU A 150 -8.72 -11.67 10.37
N ILE A 151 -9.57 -11.40 11.37
CA ILE A 151 -10.43 -12.42 11.99
C ILE A 151 -11.47 -12.95 10.98
N GLU A 152 -12.13 -12.07 10.22
CA GLU A 152 -13.09 -12.48 9.19
C GLU A 152 -12.43 -13.33 8.10
N ALA A 153 -11.22 -12.97 7.68
CA ALA A 153 -10.45 -13.74 6.70
C ALA A 153 -10.04 -15.11 7.26
N PHE A 154 -9.62 -15.16 8.53
CA PHE A 154 -9.29 -16.39 9.24
C PHE A 154 -10.50 -17.33 9.33
N ALA A 155 -11.66 -16.83 9.73
CA ALA A 155 -12.90 -17.60 9.81
C ALA A 155 -13.34 -18.17 8.45
N ARG A 156 -13.25 -17.35 7.38
CA ARG A 156 -13.52 -17.83 6.00
C ARG A 156 -12.52 -18.88 5.53
N ARG A 157 -11.28 -18.83 6.01
CA ARG A 157 -10.25 -19.83 5.70
C ARG A 157 -10.56 -21.15 6.41
N ALA A 158 -10.96 -21.10 7.69
CA ALA A 158 -11.39 -22.28 8.43
C ALA A 158 -12.52 -23.03 7.70
N VAL A 159 -13.59 -22.33 7.30
CA VAL A 159 -14.69 -22.95 6.54
C VAL A 159 -14.20 -23.57 5.23
N ARG A 160 -13.26 -22.92 4.53
CA ARG A 160 -12.65 -23.47 3.31
C ARG A 160 -11.87 -24.76 3.56
N MET A 161 -11.30 -24.92 4.75
CA MET A 161 -10.56 -26.12 5.16
C MET A 161 -11.45 -27.28 5.62
N GLY A 162 -12.77 -27.10 5.55
CA GLY A 162 -13.76 -28.14 5.83
C GLY A 162 -14.34 -28.08 7.24
N PHE A 163 -14.04 -27.03 8.03
CA PHE A 163 -14.72 -26.83 9.30
C PHE A 163 -16.17 -26.39 9.06
N PRO A 164 -17.16 -27.13 9.59
CA PRO A 164 -18.56 -26.77 9.47
C PRO A 164 -18.84 -25.40 10.05
N LEU A 165 -19.77 -24.69 9.42
CA LEU A 165 -20.08 -23.32 9.77
C LEU A 165 -20.80 -23.25 11.13
N GLU A 166 -21.63 -24.27 11.41
CA GLU A 166 -22.31 -24.50 12.68
C GLU A 166 -21.36 -24.75 13.86
N ASP A 167 -20.16 -25.29 13.63
CA ASP A 167 -19.21 -25.60 14.71
C ASP A 167 -18.44 -24.36 15.20
N LEU A 168 -18.34 -23.33 14.35
CA LEU A 168 -17.69 -22.05 14.66
C LEU A 168 -18.60 -21.13 15.47
N THR A 169 -19.15 -21.64 16.57
CA THR A 169 -20.19 -20.99 17.40
C THR A 169 -19.70 -19.78 18.19
N SER A 170 -18.40 -19.68 18.47
CA SER A 170 -17.78 -18.68 19.34
C SER A 170 -16.37 -18.32 18.86
N LEU A 171 -15.83 -17.21 19.33
CA LEU A 171 -14.43 -16.85 19.04
C LEU A 171 -13.46 -17.86 19.63
N ARG A 172 -13.85 -18.55 20.71
CA ARG A 172 -13.07 -19.66 21.27
C ARG A 172 -13.04 -20.87 20.34
N ALA A 173 -14.19 -21.30 19.82
CA ALA A 173 -14.25 -22.40 18.84
C ALA A 173 -13.42 -22.09 17.58
N LEU A 174 -13.41 -20.83 17.14
CA LEU A 174 -12.59 -20.42 16.01
C LEU A 174 -11.07 -20.46 16.29
N LEU A 175 -10.67 -20.22 17.54
CA LEU A 175 -9.26 -20.20 17.96
C LEU A 175 -8.82 -21.51 18.61
N ASP A 176 -9.62 -22.56 18.48
CA ASP A 176 -9.25 -23.90 18.90
C ASP A 176 -7.96 -24.35 18.20
N ALA A 177 -7.11 -25.09 18.91
CA ALA A 177 -5.80 -25.48 18.42
C ALA A 177 -5.89 -26.25 17.08
N ASP A 178 -6.87 -27.14 16.92
CA ASP A 178 -7.02 -27.94 15.70
C ASP A 178 -7.46 -27.08 14.50
N VAL A 179 -8.30 -26.07 14.75
CA VAL A 179 -8.71 -25.08 13.73
C VAL A 179 -7.51 -24.23 13.33
N VAL A 180 -6.74 -23.76 14.30
CA VAL A 180 -5.59 -22.88 14.08
C VAL A 180 -4.49 -23.59 13.31
N GLU A 181 -4.13 -24.80 13.72
CA GLU A 181 -3.12 -25.64 13.08
C GLU A 181 -3.43 -25.81 11.59
N ARG A 182 -4.64 -26.29 11.29
CA ARG A 182 -5.06 -26.56 9.90
C ARG A 182 -5.14 -25.30 9.05
N VAL A 183 -5.52 -24.16 9.62
CA VAL A 183 -5.52 -22.87 8.90
C VAL A 183 -4.10 -22.37 8.66
N LEU A 184 -3.18 -22.49 9.62
CA LEU A 184 -1.77 -22.12 9.46
C LEU A 184 -1.08 -23.01 8.41
N ASP A 185 -1.34 -24.31 8.43
CA ASP A 185 -0.81 -25.25 7.43
C ASP A 185 -1.25 -24.87 6.02
N ASP A 186 -2.53 -24.57 5.80
CA ASP A 186 -3.05 -24.13 4.50
C ASP A 186 -2.47 -22.77 4.05
N TYR A 187 -2.00 -21.92 4.97
CA TYR A 187 -1.19 -20.76 4.57
C TYR A 187 0.22 -21.17 4.11
N GLY A 188 0.82 -22.21 4.70
CA GLY A 188 2.15 -22.72 4.36
C GLY A 188 2.21 -23.44 3.01
N HIS A 189 1.17 -24.21 2.67
CA HIS A 189 1.09 -25.02 1.43
C HIS A 189 1.10 -24.19 0.12
N GLY A 190 1.13 -22.86 0.19
CA GLY A 190 1.22 -21.97 -0.97
C GLY A 190 2.45 -21.05 -1.02
N THR A 191 3.34 -21.07 -0.02
CA THR A 191 4.43 -20.08 0.12
C THR A 191 5.86 -20.64 0.01
N GLY A 192 6.03 -21.91 -0.34
CA GLY A 192 7.33 -22.59 -0.28
C GLY A 192 7.70 -23.00 1.16
N ASP A 193 8.84 -23.66 1.34
CA ASP A 193 9.27 -24.24 2.63
C ASP A 193 9.49 -23.22 3.76
N THR A 194 9.48 -21.91 3.47
CA THR A 194 9.68 -20.86 4.49
C THR A 194 8.36 -20.13 4.81
N PRO A 195 7.92 -20.12 6.08
CA PRO A 195 6.74 -19.37 6.50
C PRO A 195 6.84 -17.87 6.20
N SER A 196 5.78 -17.29 5.65
CA SER A 196 5.75 -15.85 5.43
C SER A 196 5.68 -15.07 6.76
N ILE A 197 6.24 -13.85 6.81
CA ILE A 197 6.12 -12.95 7.99
C ILE A 197 4.67 -12.78 8.42
N TYR A 198 3.72 -12.80 7.47
CA TYR A 198 2.29 -12.73 7.78
C TYR A 198 1.83 -13.92 8.64
N MET A 199 2.26 -15.14 8.33
CA MET A 199 1.92 -16.34 9.10
C MET A 199 2.48 -16.27 10.52
N ILE A 200 3.74 -15.87 10.65
CA ILE A 200 4.40 -15.71 11.96
C ILE A 200 3.63 -14.69 12.81
N GLU A 201 3.29 -13.54 12.22
CA GLU A 201 2.47 -12.53 12.89
C GLU A 201 1.05 -13.03 13.20
N LEU A 202 0.45 -13.86 12.34
CA LEU A 202 -0.88 -14.42 12.53
C LEU A 202 -0.91 -15.38 13.72
N ALA A 203 0.06 -16.29 13.84
CA ALA A 203 0.15 -17.22 14.97
C ALA A 203 0.30 -16.47 16.31
N TRP A 204 1.19 -15.47 16.37
CA TRP A 204 1.30 -14.59 17.54
C TRP A 204 -0.02 -13.88 17.87
N LYS A 205 -0.72 -13.39 16.84
CA LYS A 205 -2.01 -12.71 17.02
C LYS A 205 -3.08 -13.64 17.54
N VAL A 206 -3.20 -14.86 17.00
CA VAL A 206 -4.17 -15.88 17.42
C VAL A 206 -3.97 -16.19 18.90
N LEU A 207 -2.75 -16.54 19.31
CA LEU A 207 -2.43 -16.78 20.73
C LEU A 207 -2.75 -15.56 21.60
N SER A 208 -2.40 -14.36 21.14
CA SER A 208 -2.71 -13.13 21.88
C SER A 208 -4.21 -12.85 22.00
N ILE A 209 -5.03 -13.29 21.04
CA ILE A 209 -6.49 -13.18 21.10
C ILE A 209 -7.02 -14.24 22.06
N ALA A 210 -6.58 -15.49 21.95
CA ALA A 210 -6.99 -16.60 22.81
C ALA A 210 -6.75 -16.29 24.30
N ARG A 211 -5.54 -15.85 24.66
CA ARG A 211 -5.20 -15.41 26.03
C ARG A 211 -6.07 -14.26 26.54
N ARG A 212 -6.62 -13.44 25.65
CA ARG A 212 -7.46 -12.28 26.02
C ARG A 212 -8.93 -12.65 26.16
N VAL A 213 -9.43 -13.51 25.28
CA VAL A 213 -10.80 -14.03 25.35
C VAL A 213 -10.96 -14.91 26.58
N GLY A 214 -9.91 -15.69 26.92
CA GLY A 214 -9.93 -16.60 28.06
C GLY A 214 -10.80 -17.83 27.78
N GLY A 215 -10.95 -18.70 28.79
CA GLY A 215 -11.79 -19.90 28.69
C GLY A 215 -11.18 -21.05 27.88
N PHE A 216 -9.86 -21.02 27.68
CA PHE A 216 -9.03 -22.12 27.19
C PHE A 216 -8.36 -22.79 28.38
N ASP A 217 -8.13 -24.10 28.30
CA ASP A 217 -7.26 -24.79 29.24
C ASP A 217 -5.78 -24.51 28.94
N ASP A 218 -4.91 -24.88 29.88
CA ASP A 218 -3.48 -24.64 29.76
C ASP A 218 -2.87 -25.41 28.58
N LEU A 219 -3.34 -26.63 28.32
CA LEU A 219 -2.87 -27.47 27.22
C LEU A 219 -3.18 -26.86 25.84
N ALA A 220 -4.37 -26.30 25.62
CA ALA A 220 -4.73 -25.63 24.38
C ALA A 220 -3.88 -24.36 24.17
N LEU A 221 -3.63 -23.58 25.23
CA LEU A 221 -2.77 -22.40 25.15
C LEU A 221 -1.31 -22.77 24.88
N GLU A 222 -0.81 -23.88 25.44
CA GLU A 222 0.52 -24.43 25.16
C GLU A 222 0.65 -24.86 23.71
N ARG A 223 -0.33 -25.59 23.15
CA ARG A 223 -0.35 -25.96 21.71
C ARG A 223 -0.26 -24.72 20.81
N LEU A 224 -1.02 -23.68 21.10
CA LEU A 224 -0.98 -22.42 20.33
C LEU A 224 0.37 -21.68 20.48
N ASP A 225 1.01 -21.76 21.65
CA ASP A 225 2.32 -21.15 21.89
C ASP A 225 3.44 -21.92 21.19
N GLU A 226 3.35 -23.25 21.11
CA GLU A 226 4.27 -24.12 20.38
C GLU A 226 4.23 -23.81 18.87
N MET A 227 3.04 -23.76 18.26
CA MET A 227 2.89 -23.35 16.84
C MET A 227 3.51 -21.97 16.59
N ARG A 228 3.27 -21.02 17.50
CA ARG A 228 3.85 -19.68 17.43
C ARG A 228 5.36 -19.70 17.62
N PHE A 229 5.90 -20.59 18.44
CA PHE A 229 7.33 -20.74 18.67
C PHE A 229 8.03 -21.26 17.41
N GLN A 230 7.56 -22.37 16.86
CA GLN A 230 8.09 -22.98 15.63
C GLN A 230 8.09 -22.00 14.44
N LEU A 231 7.02 -21.23 14.28
CA LEU A 231 6.95 -20.22 13.21
C LEU A 231 7.90 -19.03 13.46
N GLU A 232 8.13 -18.63 14.71
CA GLU A 232 9.00 -17.49 15.05
C GLU A 232 10.49 -17.80 14.78
N GLU A 233 10.91 -19.08 14.83
CA GLU A 233 12.27 -19.50 14.46
C GLU A 233 12.61 -19.17 13.00
N HIS A 234 11.60 -19.12 12.13
CA HIS A 234 11.75 -18.78 10.72
C HIS A 234 11.77 -17.26 10.46
N ARG A 235 11.66 -16.42 11.51
CA ARG A 235 11.65 -14.97 11.34
C ARG A 235 13.05 -14.49 10.94
N SER A 236 13.20 -14.11 9.67
CA SER A 236 14.36 -13.39 9.20
C SER A 236 14.57 -12.09 9.98
N GLU A 237 15.73 -11.91 10.59
CA GLU A 237 16.09 -10.65 11.23
C GLU A 237 16.47 -9.59 10.19
N GLY A 238 16.25 -8.31 10.52
CA GLY A 238 16.67 -7.21 9.67
C GLY A 238 15.72 -6.90 8.52
N MET A 239 16.30 -6.62 7.35
CA MET A 239 15.61 -6.07 6.19
C MET A 239 15.38 -7.17 5.14
N THR A 240 14.20 -7.20 4.51
CA THR A 240 13.91 -8.13 3.41
C THR A 240 14.91 -7.97 2.27
N GLU A 241 15.25 -9.04 1.56
CA GLU A 241 16.17 -9.03 0.39
C GLU A 241 15.83 -7.94 -0.63
N PHE A 242 14.55 -7.75 -0.94
CA PHE A 242 14.11 -6.70 -1.86
C PHE A 242 14.52 -5.29 -1.43
N ASN A 243 14.47 -5.01 -0.13
CA ASN A 243 14.86 -3.72 0.41
C ASN A 243 16.40 -3.62 0.54
N LEU A 244 17.09 -4.73 0.85
CA LEU A 244 18.56 -4.80 0.83
C LEU A 244 19.11 -4.52 -0.59
N ALA A 245 18.54 -5.13 -1.62
CA ALA A 245 18.92 -4.90 -3.01
C ALA A 245 18.80 -3.43 -3.42
N LEU A 246 17.77 -2.73 -2.93
CA LEU A 246 17.69 -1.28 -3.12
C LEU A 246 18.82 -0.56 -2.37
N VAL A 247 19.06 -0.90 -1.11
CA VAL A 247 20.14 -0.26 -0.33
C VAL A 247 21.49 -0.43 -1.01
N HIS A 248 21.81 -1.63 -1.51
CA HIS A 248 23.03 -1.85 -2.29
C HIS A 248 23.11 -0.89 -3.47
N LYS A 249 22.04 -0.77 -4.28
CA LYS A 249 21.99 0.19 -5.39
C LYS A 249 22.17 1.65 -4.95
N VAL A 250 21.62 2.04 -3.80
CA VAL A 250 21.78 3.38 -3.23
C VAL A 250 23.24 3.64 -2.84
N LEU A 251 23.93 2.63 -2.32
CA LEU A 251 25.30 2.76 -1.84
C LEU A 251 26.33 2.67 -2.98
N SER A 252 26.09 1.84 -4.01
CA SER A 252 27.07 1.52 -5.05
C SER A 252 26.87 2.23 -6.38
N SER A 253 25.80 3.01 -6.56
CA SER A 253 25.47 3.64 -7.84
C SER A 253 24.99 5.08 -7.68
N PRO A 254 25.29 5.98 -8.66
CA PRO A 254 24.74 7.34 -8.69
C PRO A 254 23.22 7.39 -8.97
N ILE A 255 22.57 6.23 -9.13
CA ILE A 255 21.13 6.15 -9.40
C ILE A 255 20.28 6.90 -8.37
N TRP A 256 20.74 7.00 -7.12
CA TRP A 256 19.98 7.73 -6.10
C TRP A 256 20.05 9.26 -6.32
N ASP A 257 21.11 9.78 -6.91
CA ASP A 257 21.19 11.20 -7.30
C ASP A 257 20.16 11.53 -8.39
N GLU A 258 19.87 10.57 -9.28
CA GLU A 258 18.78 10.69 -10.26
C GLU A 258 17.41 10.75 -9.56
N VAL A 259 17.22 9.96 -8.50
CA VAL A 259 16.00 10.02 -7.67
C VAL A 259 15.88 11.37 -6.96
N ILE A 260 16.97 11.92 -6.42
CA ILE A 260 17.01 13.25 -5.79
C ILE A 260 16.73 14.37 -6.81
N ARG A 261 17.12 14.20 -8.07
CA ARG A 261 16.87 15.14 -9.17
C ARG A 261 15.47 14.99 -9.80
N THR A 262 14.79 13.86 -9.58
CA THR A 262 13.46 13.56 -10.13
C THR A 262 12.41 14.65 -9.82
N PRO A 263 12.29 15.21 -8.60
CA PRO A 263 11.34 16.30 -8.32
C PRO A 263 11.44 17.46 -9.30
N TYR A 264 12.67 17.86 -9.63
CA TYR A 264 12.91 19.01 -10.50
C TYR A 264 12.61 18.68 -11.97
N ARG A 265 12.89 17.44 -12.42
CA ARG A 265 12.43 17.00 -13.75
C ARG A 265 10.91 16.99 -13.86
N LEU A 266 10.23 16.52 -12.81
CA LEU A 266 8.77 16.42 -12.77
C LEU A 266 8.08 17.80 -12.79
N ILE A 267 8.68 18.82 -12.16
CA ILE A 267 8.11 20.17 -12.20
C ILE A 267 8.33 20.85 -13.56
N GLU A 268 9.49 20.65 -14.21
CA GLU A 268 9.66 21.16 -15.59
C GLU A 268 8.66 20.51 -16.57
N GLU A 269 8.43 19.20 -16.44
CA GLU A 269 7.36 18.54 -17.18
C GLU A 269 5.97 19.12 -16.86
N ALA A 270 5.71 19.48 -15.61
CA ALA A 270 4.45 20.12 -15.23
C ALA A 270 4.29 21.49 -15.90
N ARG A 271 5.34 22.31 -15.93
CA ARG A 271 5.36 23.63 -16.58
C ARG A 271 5.02 23.52 -18.07
N SER A 272 5.69 22.63 -18.79
CA SER A 272 5.43 22.41 -20.23
C SER A 272 4.00 21.94 -20.53
N LEU A 273 3.34 21.26 -19.59
CA LEU A 273 1.97 20.75 -19.73
C LEU A 273 0.90 21.74 -19.27
N ARG A 274 1.28 22.86 -18.63
CA ARG A 274 0.36 23.74 -17.88
C ARG A 274 -0.78 24.25 -18.75
N ASP A 275 -0.47 24.77 -19.93
CA ASP A 275 -1.45 25.46 -20.77
C ASP A 275 -2.37 24.48 -21.53
N HIS A 276 -1.84 23.33 -21.95
CA HIS A 276 -2.56 22.39 -22.82
C HIS A 276 -3.17 21.20 -22.07
N ALA A 277 -2.68 20.89 -20.86
CA ALA A 277 -3.14 19.76 -20.06
C ALA A 277 -3.04 20.05 -18.54
N PRO A 278 -3.79 21.05 -18.02
CA PRO A 278 -3.61 21.59 -16.67
C PRO A 278 -3.78 20.55 -15.56
N VAL A 279 -4.73 19.61 -15.69
CA VAL A 279 -4.91 18.52 -14.72
C VAL A 279 -3.70 17.58 -14.71
N LYS A 280 -3.13 17.29 -15.88
CA LYS A 280 -1.95 16.42 -16.00
C LYS A 280 -0.70 17.12 -15.46
N ALA A 281 -0.53 18.40 -15.77
CA ALA A 281 0.50 19.25 -15.20
C ALA A 281 0.43 19.23 -13.67
N ALA A 282 -0.76 19.47 -13.12
CA ALA A 282 -0.95 19.50 -11.68
C ALA A 282 -0.65 18.16 -10.99
N LEU A 283 -1.05 17.03 -11.60
CA LEU A 283 -0.68 15.71 -11.09
C LEU A 283 0.84 15.46 -11.16
N ARG A 284 1.54 16.00 -12.16
CA ARG A 284 3.01 15.88 -12.29
C ARG A 284 3.73 16.71 -11.22
N ALA A 285 3.29 17.96 -11.00
CA ALA A 285 3.76 18.82 -9.91
C ALA A 285 3.48 18.22 -8.53
N GLN A 286 2.31 17.60 -8.35
CA GLN A 286 1.97 16.88 -7.11
C GLN A 286 3.00 15.78 -6.80
N LEU A 287 3.39 15.01 -7.82
CA LEU A 287 4.39 13.95 -7.69
C LEU A 287 5.79 14.52 -7.46
N ALA A 288 6.12 15.66 -8.08
CA ALA A 288 7.37 16.38 -7.82
C ALA A 288 7.53 16.71 -6.33
N VAL A 289 6.51 17.35 -5.75
CA VAL A 289 6.51 17.70 -4.31
C VAL A 289 6.56 16.45 -3.44
N ALA A 290 5.81 15.39 -3.78
CA ALA A 290 5.81 14.16 -2.99
C ALA A 290 7.16 13.46 -2.96
N VAL A 291 7.83 13.34 -4.11
CA VAL A 291 9.20 12.76 -4.18
C VAL A 291 10.18 13.66 -3.45
N GLY A 292 10.11 14.98 -3.63
CA GLY A 292 10.99 15.94 -2.96
C GLY A 292 10.86 15.92 -1.43
N LEU A 293 9.64 15.77 -0.93
CA LEU A 293 9.40 15.57 0.50
C LEU A 293 9.95 14.23 0.98
N LEU A 294 9.75 13.12 0.24
CA LEU A 294 10.25 11.82 0.67
C LEU A 294 11.79 11.72 0.67
N THR A 295 12.48 12.46 -0.20
CA THR A 295 13.95 12.52 -0.21
C THR A 295 14.51 13.40 0.90
N ALA A 296 13.88 14.55 1.19
CA ALA A 296 14.35 15.48 2.22
C ALA A 296 13.85 15.16 3.64
N ALA A 297 12.66 14.57 3.74
CA ALA A 297 11.95 14.25 4.97
C ALA A 297 11.26 12.88 4.81
N PRO A 298 11.98 11.75 5.03
CA PRO A 298 11.52 10.40 4.71
C PRO A 298 10.41 9.93 5.66
N VAL A 299 9.24 10.57 5.57
CA VAL A 299 8.08 10.32 6.39
C VAL A 299 7.35 9.07 5.88
N ARG A 300 6.49 8.48 6.73
CA ARG A 300 5.66 7.35 6.29
C ARG A 300 4.67 7.86 5.25
N CYS A 301 4.36 7.05 4.23
CA CYS A 301 3.35 7.40 3.22
C CYS A 301 2.01 7.83 3.84
N GLY A 302 1.58 7.15 4.92
CA GLY A 302 0.38 7.55 5.66
C GLY A 302 0.44 8.95 6.29
N ASN A 303 1.63 9.43 6.67
CA ASN A 303 1.83 10.81 7.11
C ASN A 303 1.86 11.76 5.90
N LEU A 304 2.58 11.37 4.83
CA LEU A 304 2.72 12.17 3.61
C LEU A 304 1.37 12.58 3.03
N VAL A 305 0.44 11.64 2.86
CA VAL A 305 -0.89 11.96 2.30
C VAL A 305 -1.72 12.82 3.25
N ARG A 306 -1.46 12.77 4.55
CA ARG A 306 -2.23 13.50 5.59
C ARG A 306 -1.63 14.87 5.92
N ILE A 307 -0.62 15.33 5.19
CA ILE A 307 -0.07 16.67 5.41
C ILE A 307 -1.18 17.69 5.15
N ARG A 308 -1.49 18.47 6.19
CA ARG A 308 -2.36 19.64 6.10
C ARG A 308 -1.51 20.91 6.06
N LEU A 309 -1.87 21.82 5.16
CA LEU A 309 -1.34 23.17 5.12
C LEU A 309 -1.70 23.87 6.42
N GLU A 310 -0.83 24.77 6.88
CA GLU A 310 -1.01 25.57 8.11
C GLU A 310 -0.97 24.78 9.44
N GLU A 311 -1.09 23.45 9.38
CA GLU A 311 -0.98 22.57 10.54
C GLU A 311 0.33 21.76 10.53
N ASN A 312 0.57 21.00 9.45
CA ASN A 312 1.77 20.17 9.32
C ASN A 312 2.85 20.85 8.48
N LEU A 313 2.46 21.59 7.46
CA LEU A 313 3.38 22.34 6.62
C LEU A 313 3.20 23.83 6.90
N ILE A 314 4.12 24.38 7.69
CA ILE A 314 4.01 25.73 8.26
C ILE A 314 5.23 26.58 7.93
N ARG A 315 5.11 27.90 8.06
CA ARG A 315 6.22 28.86 7.99
C ARG A 315 6.31 29.65 9.29
N PRO A 316 7.04 29.14 10.30
CA PRO A 316 7.12 29.81 11.60
C PRO A 316 7.70 31.23 11.53
N GLY A 317 8.57 31.49 10.54
CA GLY A 317 9.15 32.81 10.30
C GLY A 317 8.30 33.74 9.44
N GLY A 318 7.08 33.34 9.05
CA GLY A 318 6.18 34.12 8.20
C GLY A 318 6.37 33.91 6.69
N PRO A 319 5.67 34.70 5.85
CA PRO A 319 5.73 34.60 4.39
C PRO A 319 7.16 34.69 3.85
N GLY A 320 7.48 33.94 2.80
CA GLY A 320 8.82 33.91 2.20
C GLY A 320 9.87 33.08 2.96
N THR A 321 9.62 32.71 4.23
CA THR A 321 10.57 31.86 5.00
C THR A 321 10.42 30.37 4.71
N ARG A 322 11.51 29.60 4.80
CA ARG A 322 11.50 28.15 4.49
C ARG A 322 10.41 27.40 5.24
N TYR A 323 9.75 26.45 4.57
CA TYR A 323 8.77 25.59 5.21
C TYR A 323 9.41 24.73 6.32
N LEU A 324 8.66 24.56 7.40
CA LEU A 324 8.87 23.55 8.41
C LEU A 324 7.78 22.49 8.27
N LEU A 325 8.19 21.26 8.02
CA LEU A 325 7.29 20.10 8.06
C LEU A 325 7.29 19.52 9.47
N THR A 326 6.15 19.58 10.14
CA THR A 326 5.97 19.11 11.52
C THR A 326 4.87 18.05 11.63
N PHE A 327 5.17 17.00 12.37
CA PHE A 327 4.18 16.00 12.78
C PHE A 327 4.20 15.88 14.31
N PRO A 328 3.13 16.35 14.97
CA PRO A 328 2.93 16.14 16.39
C PRO A 328 2.98 14.65 16.78
N LYS A 329 3.28 14.40 18.07
CA LYS A 329 3.37 13.03 18.61
C LYS A 329 2.07 12.22 18.41
N TYR A 330 0.91 12.83 18.24
CA TYR A 330 -0.34 12.08 18.05
C TYR A 330 -0.53 11.60 16.60
N ASP A 331 0.06 12.28 15.62
CA ASP A 331 -0.12 11.99 14.19
C ASP A 331 0.76 10.86 13.67
N VAL A 332 1.84 10.55 14.37
CA VAL A 332 2.81 9.53 13.92
C VAL A 332 2.66 8.20 14.66
N LYS A 333 2.80 7.09 13.94
CA LYS A 333 2.71 5.70 14.49
C LYS A 333 3.57 5.51 15.75
N ASN A 334 4.74 6.15 15.77
CA ASN A 334 5.74 6.03 16.82
C ASN A 334 5.66 7.14 17.89
N ARG A 335 4.72 8.08 17.80
CA ARG A 335 4.60 9.20 18.73
C ARG A 335 5.88 9.98 19.05
N VAL A 336 6.79 10.06 18.08
CA VAL A 336 8.00 10.88 18.13
C VAL A 336 7.72 12.10 17.29
N LYS A 337 7.78 13.30 17.88
CA LYS A 337 7.61 14.56 17.14
C LYS A 337 8.64 14.58 16.02
N LEU A 338 8.19 14.84 14.79
CA LEU A 338 9.09 14.96 13.64
C LEU A 338 9.04 16.40 13.16
N GLU A 339 10.22 16.99 12.97
CA GLU A 339 10.38 18.35 12.47
C GLU A 339 11.48 18.35 11.42
N PHE A 340 11.15 18.80 10.21
CA PHE A 340 12.08 18.89 9.10
C PHE A 340 12.05 20.30 8.53
N LYS A 341 13.15 21.03 8.68
CA LYS A 341 13.35 22.32 8.01
C LYS A 341 13.65 22.03 6.55
N LEU A 342 12.77 22.47 5.65
CA LEU A 342 12.94 22.20 4.22
C LEU A 342 13.97 23.15 3.62
N SER A 343 14.66 22.68 2.58
CA SER A 343 15.60 23.52 1.83
C SER A 343 14.85 24.62 1.06
N GLU A 344 15.58 25.65 0.66
CA GLU A 344 15.03 26.73 -0.17
C GLU A 344 14.50 26.22 -1.51
N ARG A 345 15.27 25.34 -2.15
CA ARG A 345 14.88 24.75 -3.43
C ARG A 345 13.60 23.91 -3.33
N LEU A 346 13.44 23.14 -2.25
CA LEU A 346 12.20 22.39 -2.00
C LEU A 346 11.04 23.32 -1.60
N THR A 347 11.33 24.40 -0.89
CA THR A 347 10.32 25.42 -0.54
C THR A 347 9.76 26.06 -1.79
N ALA A 348 10.62 26.50 -2.73
CA ALA A 348 10.20 27.08 -4.00
C ALA A 348 9.37 26.09 -4.85
N LEU A 349 9.80 24.81 -4.91
CA LEU A 349 9.04 23.76 -5.58
C LEU A 349 7.62 23.58 -5.00
N ILE A 350 7.50 23.64 -3.66
CA ILE A 350 6.21 23.55 -2.99
C ILE A 350 5.36 24.77 -3.29
N ASP A 351 5.92 25.98 -3.26
CA ASP A 351 5.16 27.21 -3.54
C ASP A 351 4.57 27.22 -4.94
N GLU A 352 5.37 26.87 -5.95
CA GLU A 352 4.90 26.73 -7.32
C GLU A 352 3.77 25.70 -7.42
N TYR A 353 3.92 24.53 -6.77
CA TYR A 353 2.83 23.56 -6.73
C TYR A 353 1.57 24.13 -6.08
N LEU A 354 1.68 24.81 -4.93
CA LEU A 354 0.54 25.33 -4.20
C LEU A 354 -0.19 26.44 -4.95
N HIS A 355 0.55 27.31 -5.64
CA HIS A 355 0.00 28.46 -6.34
C HIS A 355 -0.51 28.10 -7.75
N ASP A 356 0.31 27.42 -8.55
CA ASP A 356 0.08 27.25 -9.99
C ASP A 356 -0.64 25.96 -10.36
N HIS A 357 -0.60 24.94 -9.50
CA HIS A 357 -1.00 23.58 -9.88
C HIS A 357 -2.08 22.99 -8.97
N ARG A 358 -1.94 23.14 -7.65
CA ARG A 358 -2.88 22.60 -6.67
C ARG A 358 -4.32 23.10 -6.83
N PRO A 359 -4.62 24.36 -7.21
CA PRO A 359 -6.00 24.82 -7.39
C PRO A 359 -6.81 23.95 -8.37
N VAL A 360 -6.17 23.45 -9.43
CA VAL A 360 -6.81 22.55 -10.42
C VAL A 360 -7.23 21.22 -9.78
N LEU A 361 -6.47 20.73 -8.80
CA LEU A 361 -6.74 19.46 -8.12
C LEU A 361 -7.80 19.58 -7.03
N LEU A 362 -8.05 20.79 -6.51
CA LEU A 362 -9.12 21.05 -5.54
C LEU A 362 -10.51 20.96 -6.17
N ARG A 363 -10.65 21.19 -7.48
CA ARG A 363 -11.94 21.08 -8.21
C ARG A 363 -13.05 21.91 -7.55
N GLY A 364 -12.71 23.12 -7.10
CA GLY A 364 -13.63 24.04 -6.43
C GLY A 364 -13.89 23.74 -4.94
N GLN A 365 -13.23 22.75 -4.35
CA GLN A 365 -13.32 22.45 -2.91
C GLN A 365 -12.36 23.32 -2.10
N ASN A 366 -12.76 23.69 -0.88
CA ASN A 366 -11.92 24.45 0.04
C ASN A 366 -11.28 23.52 1.09
N GLU A 367 -10.29 22.75 0.67
CA GLU A 367 -9.59 21.79 1.51
C GLU A 367 -8.15 22.23 1.79
N LEU A 368 -7.62 21.93 2.97
CA LEU A 368 -6.24 22.24 3.37
C LEU A 368 -5.25 21.07 3.16
N TRP A 369 -5.66 19.98 2.52
CA TRP A 369 -4.75 18.86 2.25
C TRP A 369 -3.66 19.27 1.25
N LEU A 370 -2.39 19.05 1.57
CA LEU A 370 -1.31 19.28 0.61
C LEU A 370 -1.55 18.47 -0.68
N PHE A 371 -2.04 17.24 -0.54
CA PHE A 371 -2.38 16.35 -1.65
C PHE A 371 -3.88 16.02 -1.66
N PRO A 372 -4.73 16.83 -2.32
CA PRO A 372 -6.16 16.58 -2.36
C PRO A 372 -6.49 15.32 -3.17
N GLY A 373 -7.38 14.51 -2.61
CA GLY A 373 -8.05 13.38 -3.25
C GLY A 373 -9.30 13.82 -3.99
N GLU A 374 -9.93 12.89 -4.71
CA GLU A 374 -11.06 13.22 -5.59
C GLU A 374 -12.37 13.50 -4.86
N SER A 375 -12.48 13.04 -3.61
CA SER A 375 -13.72 13.01 -2.81
C SER A 375 -13.70 13.98 -1.62
N GLY A 376 -13.01 15.12 -1.70
CA GLY A 376 -12.91 16.05 -0.56
C GLY A 376 -12.13 15.50 0.62
N SER A 377 -11.18 14.60 0.37
CA SER A 377 -10.31 14.04 1.41
C SER A 377 -8.88 13.94 0.89
N PHE A 378 -7.96 13.43 1.68
CA PHE A 378 -6.59 13.17 1.22
C PHE A 378 -6.52 11.93 0.31
N LYS A 379 -5.43 11.83 -0.47
CA LYS A 379 -5.17 10.67 -1.34
C LYS A 379 -5.07 9.35 -0.56
N THR A 380 -5.64 8.28 -1.10
CA THR A 380 -5.47 6.92 -0.55
C THR A 380 -3.98 6.54 -0.53
N PRO A 381 -3.40 6.14 0.64
CA PRO A 381 -1.97 5.90 0.77
C PRO A 381 -1.40 4.88 -0.21
N SER A 382 -2.10 3.75 -0.43
CA SER A 382 -1.64 2.69 -1.33
C SER A 382 -1.59 3.18 -2.79
N MET A 383 -2.66 3.82 -3.25
CA MET A 383 -2.73 4.37 -4.60
C MET A 383 -1.68 5.48 -4.82
N PHE A 384 -1.47 6.34 -3.83
CA PHE A 384 -0.49 7.41 -3.95
C PHE A 384 0.94 6.87 -3.94
N SER A 385 1.24 5.87 -3.10
CA SER A 385 2.53 5.18 -3.15
C SER A 385 2.79 4.58 -4.53
N GLU A 386 1.80 3.98 -5.19
CA GLU A 386 1.97 3.41 -6.53
C GLU A 386 2.21 4.51 -7.58
N GLN A 387 1.52 5.65 -7.48
CA GLN A 387 1.76 6.80 -8.36
C GLN A 387 3.18 7.34 -8.22
N ILE A 388 3.69 7.45 -6.98
CA ILE A 388 5.08 7.84 -6.71
C ILE A 388 6.05 6.81 -7.30
N THR A 389 5.81 5.52 -7.06
CA THR A 389 6.65 4.44 -7.59
C THR A 389 6.74 4.46 -9.10
N SER A 390 5.60 4.55 -9.78
CA SER A 390 5.56 4.62 -11.25
C SER A 390 6.25 5.89 -11.79
N ALA A 391 6.14 7.01 -11.08
CA ALA A 391 6.76 8.27 -11.50
C ALA A 391 8.30 8.21 -11.40
N VAL A 392 8.82 7.64 -10.31
CA VAL A 392 10.27 7.44 -10.12
C VAL A 392 10.79 6.41 -11.11
N GLU A 393 10.12 5.26 -11.25
CA GLU A 393 10.49 4.20 -12.18
C GLU A 393 10.55 4.71 -13.63
N LYS A 394 9.58 5.53 -14.05
CA LYS A 394 9.61 6.14 -15.38
C LYS A 394 10.77 7.14 -15.57
N ALA A 395 11.17 7.83 -14.50
CA ALA A 395 12.19 8.86 -14.57
C ALA A 395 13.63 8.31 -14.45
N THR A 396 13.80 7.18 -13.76
CA THR A 396 15.13 6.65 -13.41
C THR A 396 15.34 5.19 -13.77
N GLY A 397 14.29 4.46 -14.16
CA GLY A 397 14.33 3.00 -14.32
C GLY A 397 14.33 2.23 -12.99
N LEU A 398 14.36 2.91 -11.84
CA LEU A 398 14.40 2.29 -10.52
C LEU A 398 13.00 2.29 -9.87
N ARG A 399 12.46 1.10 -9.61
CA ARG A 399 11.20 0.94 -8.89
C ARG A 399 11.37 1.15 -7.38
N VAL A 400 10.96 2.32 -6.89
CA VAL A 400 11.06 2.69 -5.45
C VAL A 400 9.67 2.92 -4.84
N ARG A 401 9.31 2.14 -3.82
CA ARG A 401 8.09 2.34 -3.02
C ARG A 401 8.27 3.48 -2.00
N ALA A 402 7.19 4.15 -1.62
CA ALA A 402 7.28 5.28 -0.68
C ALA A 402 7.96 4.92 0.65
N HIS A 403 7.80 3.68 1.15
CA HIS A 403 8.50 3.22 2.36
C HIS A 403 10.01 3.10 2.16
N GLN A 404 10.45 2.78 0.95
CA GLN A 404 11.85 2.50 0.64
C GLN A 404 12.75 3.75 0.67
N PHE A 405 12.19 4.94 0.48
CA PHE A 405 12.90 6.21 0.72
C PHE A 405 13.49 6.28 2.14
N ARG A 406 12.86 5.63 3.12
CA ARG A 406 13.35 5.55 4.50
C ARG A 406 14.59 4.67 4.63
N HIS A 407 14.64 3.56 3.91
CA HIS A 407 15.81 2.68 3.88
C HIS A 407 16.97 3.36 3.15
N ALA A 408 16.68 4.03 2.03
CA ALA A 408 17.69 4.81 1.31
C ALA A 408 18.25 5.96 2.16
N ALA A 409 17.41 6.69 2.89
CA ALA A 409 17.88 7.73 3.81
C ALA A 409 18.78 7.18 4.92
N ALA A 410 18.43 6.03 5.52
CA ALA A 410 19.29 5.38 6.51
C ALA A 410 20.64 4.97 5.91
N ALA A 411 20.62 4.36 4.72
CA ALA A 411 21.82 3.94 4.01
C ALA A 411 22.75 5.13 3.70
N LEU A 412 22.20 6.24 3.19
CA LEU A 412 22.99 7.44 2.89
C LEU A 412 23.61 8.06 4.15
N ILE A 413 22.87 8.10 5.26
CA ILE A 413 23.38 8.59 6.54
C ILE A 413 24.54 7.71 7.00
N LEU A 414 24.35 6.39 7.05
CA LEU A 414 25.38 5.46 7.53
C LEU A 414 26.58 5.37 6.59
N LYS A 415 26.40 5.58 5.27
CA LYS A 415 27.52 5.69 4.33
C LYS A 415 28.43 6.87 4.67
N ARG A 416 27.82 8.01 5.02
CA ARG A 416 28.56 9.26 5.31
C ARG A 416 29.07 9.31 6.74
N GLU A 417 28.30 8.78 7.68
CA GLU A 417 28.58 8.76 9.11
C GLU A 417 28.36 7.34 9.68
N PRO A 418 29.28 6.40 9.42
CA PRO A 418 29.18 5.04 9.97
C PRO A 418 29.06 5.06 11.50
N GLY A 419 28.23 4.18 12.03
CA GLY A 419 27.90 4.04 13.45
C GLY A 419 26.84 5.03 13.95
N ASN A 420 26.44 6.04 13.16
CA ASN A 420 25.52 7.09 13.61
C ASN A 420 24.03 6.67 13.53
N TYR A 421 23.68 5.59 14.23
CA TYR A 421 22.32 5.07 14.33
C TYR A 421 21.36 6.03 15.03
N GLU A 422 21.87 6.93 15.89
CA GLU A 422 21.06 7.95 16.55
C GLU A 422 20.55 8.99 15.56
N PHE A 423 21.37 9.39 14.58
CA PHE A 423 20.94 10.27 13.50
C PHE A 423 19.84 9.59 12.66
N VAL A 424 20.04 8.33 12.27
CA VAL A 424 19.01 7.53 11.58
C VAL A 424 17.72 7.45 12.42
N ARG A 425 17.83 7.17 13.72
CA ARG A 425 16.69 7.04 14.63
C ARG A 425 15.86 8.34 14.68
N ARG A 426 16.52 9.49 14.76
CA ARG A 426 15.87 10.82 14.79
C ARG A 426 15.19 11.15 13.46
N ILE A 427 15.91 11.01 12.34
CA ILE A 427 15.36 11.30 11.00
C ILE A 427 14.18 10.39 10.66
N LEU A 428 14.25 9.11 11.02
CA LEU A 428 13.18 8.16 10.75
C LEU A 428 12.06 8.19 11.82
N GLY A 429 12.25 8.87 12.95
CA GLY A 429 11.30 8.89 14.06
C GLY A 429 11.08 7.52 14.69
N HIS A 430 12.16 6.74 14.86
CA HIS A 430 12.12 5.47 15.57
C HIS A 430 12.12 5.71 17.08
N LYS A 431 11.30 4.95 17.83
CA LYS A 431 11.25 5.07 19.29
C LYS A 431 12.50 4.51 19.96
N SER A 432 13.00 3.40 19.43
CA SER A 432 14.05 2.59 20.04
C SER A 432 15.28 2.60 19.15
N LEU A 433 16.43 2.92 19.77
CA LEU A 433 17.72 2.79 19.12
C LEU A 433 18.03 1.32 18.82
N LYS A 434 17.75 0.40 19.76
CA LYS A 434 17.89 -1.06 19.57
C LYS A 434 17.18 -1.55 18.32
N THR A 435 15.96 -1.07 18.07
CA THR A 435 15.22 -1.41 16.84
C THR A 435 15.92 -0.86 15.60
N THR A 436 16.44 0.36 15.66
CA THR A 436 17.15 0.98 14.53
C THR A 436 18.43 0.22 14.20
N ILE A 437 19.23 -0.14 15.21
CA ILE A 437 20.43 -0.96 15.06
C ILE A 437 20.05 -2.32 14.45
N LYS A 438 19.09 -3.05 15.02
CA LYS A 438 18.66 -4.36 14.49
C LYS A 438 18.25 -4.32 13.01
N PHE A 439 17.67 -3.21 12.54
CA PHE A 439 17.28 -3.07 11.14
C PHE A 439 18.40 -2.67 10.18
N TYR A 440 19.45 -1.99 10.66
CA TYR A 440 20.43 -1.33 9.80
C TYR A 440 21.89 -1.75 10.06
N ILE A 441 22.17 -2.53 11.10
CA ILE A 441 23.53 -2.95 11.44
C ILE A 441 24.24 -3.69 10.31
N GLY A 442 23.50 -4.51 9.55
CA GLY A 442 24.05 -5.23 8.39
C GLY A 442 24.29 -4.37 7.15
N LEU A 443 23.92 -3.07 7.15
CA LEU A 443 24.19 -2.20 6.01
C LEU A 443 25.64 -1.72 5.96
N GLU A 444 26.31 -1.72 7.12
CA GLU A 444 27.68 -1.21 7.24
C GLU A 444 28.72 -2.23 6.76
N SER A 445 28.37 -3.51 6.63
CA SER A 445 29.32 -4.55 6.23
C SER A 445 30.08 -4.19 4.96
N PHE A 446 29.42 -3.58 3.96
CA PHE A 446 30.10 -3.14 2.74
C PHE A 446 31.14 -2.03 3.02
N THR A 447 30.75 -0.98 3.75
CA THR A 447 31.65 0.13 4.11
C THR A 447 32.73 -0.28 5.11
N THR A 448 32.45 -1.28 5.96
CA THR A 448 33.40 -1.82 6.94
C THR A 448 34.48 -2.63 6.22
N THR A 449 34.12 -3.47 5.25
CA THR A 449 35.09 -4.21 4.45
C THR A 449 35.92 -3.30 3.55
N GLU A 450 35.30 -2.28 2.94
CA GLU A 450 36.02 -1.27 2.14
C GLU A 450 37.05 -0.51 3.00
N ARG A 451 36.66 0.01 4.16
CA ARG A 451 37.58 0.68 5.09
C ARG A 451 38.67 -0.25 5.64
N PHE A 452 38.33 -1.52 5.89
CA PHE A 452 39.34 -2.48 6.29
C PHE A 452 40.35 -2.74 5.16
N GLY A 453 39.89 -2.78 3.91
CA GLY A 453 40.74 -2.80 2.72
C GLY A 453 41.67 -1.59 2.68
N GLU A 454 41.14 -0.37 2.82
CA GLU A 454 41.96 0.86 2.88
C GLU A 454 43.01 0.82 4.00
N ILE A 455 42.65 0.29 5.18
CA ILE A 455 43.60 0.11 6.30
C ILE A 455 44.69 -0.88 5.91
N VAL A 456 44.35 -2.04 5.33
CA VAL A 456 45.32 -3.05 4.88
C VAL A 456 46.24 -2.48 3.80
N ASP A 457 45.68 -1.82 2.79
CA ASP A 457 46.42 -1.21 1.68
C ASP A 457 47.39 -0.14 2.21
N SER A 458 46.99 0.67 3.18
CA SER A 458 47.87 1.66 3.81
C SER A 458 49.06 1.07 4.57
N HIS A 459 49.00 -0.22 4.97
CA HIS A 459 50.15 -0.92 5.56
C HIS A 459 51.06 -1.51 4.47
N LEU A 460 50.52 -1.88 3.31
CA LEU A 460 51.30 -2.34 2.16
C LEU A 460 52.11 -1.19 1.54
N ASP A 461 51.52 0.00 1.46
CA ASP A 461 52.18 1.21 0.97
C ASP A 461 53.23 1.77 1.96
N GLY A 462 53.23 1.29 3.21
CA GLY A 462 54.13 1.73 4.28
C GLY A 462 55.41 0.91 4.45
N GLU A 463 55.61 -0.15 3.66
CA GLU A 463 56.82 -1.01 3.69
C GLU A 463 57.82 -0.69 2.55
N GLU A 464 57.62 0.38 1.77
CA GLU A 464 58.54 0.84 0.69
C GLU A 464 59.43 2.06 1.05
N GLU A 465 59.50 2.49 2.32
CA GLU A 465 60.57 3.39 2.82
C GLU A 465 61.61 2.63 3.65
#